data_AF-A0A6N8I329-F1
#
_entry.id   AF-A0A6N8I329-F1
#
_cell.length_a   1.000
_cell.length_b   1.000
_cell.length_c   1.000
_cell.angle_alpha   90.00
_cell.angle_beta   90.00
_cell.angle_gamma   90.00
#
_symmetry.space_group_name_H-M   'P 1'
#
loop_
_entity.id
_entity.type
_entity.pdbx_description
1 polymer ?
#
loop_
_entity_poly.entity_id
_entity_poly.type
_entity_poly.pdbx_seq_one_letter_code
_entity_poly.pdbx_strand_id
1 'polypeptide(L)'
;MPNGSAKNDSGGDFVPIVLTKKIFKKLDKQSKGKFIPSTFSVKKLCNVGGHPEYFNQIRNRIFRELSKDSTVGDYIYLSPEDLEDVWLSWRGAFFLDEVLTGYFSTEFIQYVVEIGRDIDRSKRADYDLHKELTGMSTSDLKDFINRFDEYLPGSKTDKAKQDLKELAQTELDGRGWLHCLKRGIHI
;
A
#
# COMPACT_ATOMS: atom_id res chain seq x y z
N MET A 1 -3.52 24.55 -32.85
CA MET A 1 -2.23 24.35 -33.55
C MET A 1 -1.44 23.30 -32.76
N PRO A 2 -1.19 22.11 -33.30
CA PRO A 2 -0.29 21.15 -32.67
C PRO A 2 1.10 21.29 -33.29
N ASN A 3 2.14 21.50 -32.47
CA ASN A 3 3.53 21.21 -32.83
C ASN A 3 4.36 21.15 -31.56
N GLY A 4 4.46 19.94 -31.02
CA GLY A 4 5.40 19.55 -29.98
C GLY A 4 5.70 18.09 -30.22
N SER A 5 6.76 17.85 -30.99
CA SER A 5 7.14 16.57 -31.58
C SER A 5 7.28 15.49 -30.51
N ALA A 6 6.42 14.47 -30.55
CA ALA A 6 6.69 13.19 -29.93
C ALA A 6 8.00 12.66 -30.54
N LYS A 7 9.08 12.68 -29.77
CA LYS A 7 10.30 11.97 -30.17
C LYS A 7 9.93 10.49 -30.22
N ASN A 8 9.95 9.95 -31.43
CA ASN A 8 9.94 8.52 -31.70
C ASN A 8 11.13 7.88 -30.98
N ASP A 9 10.94 7.45 -29.73
CA ASP A 9 11.78 6.43 -29.12
C ASP A 9 11.34 5.10 -29.75
N SER A 10 12.03 4.77 -30.84
CA SER A 10 12.03 3.49 -31.52
C SER A 10 11.97 2.31 -30.52
N GLY A 11 11.01 1.41 -30.75
CA GLY A 11 11.00 0.01 -30.29
C GLY A 11 11.72 -0.25 -28.98
N GLY A 12 11.01 -0.09 -27.86
CA GLY A 12 11.53 -0.36 -26.52
C GLY A 12 11.81 -1.83 -26.31
N ASP A 13 12.95 -2.30 -26.82
CA ASP A 13 13.50 -3.61 -26.49
C ASP A 13 13.65 -3.73 -24.97
N PHE A 14 13.35 -4.93 -24.48
CA PHE A 14 13.52 -5.31 -23.08
C PHE A 14 14.97 -5.06 -22.65
N VAL A 15 15.17 -4.10 -21.75
CA VAL A 15 16.45 -3.94 -21.06
C VAL A 15 16.37 -4.77 -19.78
N PRO A 16 17.03 -5.95 -19.71
CA PRO A 16 17.15 -6.68 -18.45
C PRO A 16 17.92 -5.81 -17.46
N ILE A 17 17.19 -5.23 -16.51
CA ILE A 17 17.85 -4.55 -15.39
C ILE A 17 18.30 -5.64 -14.43
N VAL A 18 19.62 -5.77 -14.30
CA VAL A 18 20.24 -6.50 -13.20
C VAL A 18 19.92 -5.72 -11.92
N LEU A 19 18.74 -5.96 -11.36
CA LEU A 19 18.34 -5.46 -10.05
C LEU A 19 19.34 -6.03 -9.03
N THR A 20 20.33 -5.21 -8.66
CA THR A 20 21.40 -5.67 -7.78
C THR A 20 20.82 -6.20 -6.47
N LYS A 21 21.40 -7.28 -5.93
CA LYS A 21 21.03 -7.88 -4.63
C LYS A 21 20.91 -6.86 -3.48
N LYS A 22 21.48 -5.66 -3.61
CA LYS A 22 21.37 -4.53 -2.67
C LYS A 22 19.99 -3.88 -2.65
N ILE A 23 19.31 -3.74 -3.79
CA ILE A 23 17.95 -3.16 -3.88
C ILE A 23 16.93 -4.11 -3.25
N PHE A 24 17.00 -5.40 -3.61
CA PHE A 24 16.19 -6.45 -2.98
C PHE A 24 16.39 -6.53 -1.47
N LYS A 25 17.63 -6.48 -0.97
CA LYS A 25 17.90 -6.46 0.48
C LYS A 25 17.36 -5.22 1.20
N LYS A 26 17.21 -4.08 0.51
CA LYS A 26 16.57 -2.88 1.08
C LYS A 26 15.05 -3.05 1.13
N LEU A 27 14.44 -3.56 0.07
CA LEU A 27 13.00 -3.83 -0.02
C LEU A 27 12.55 -4.90 1.00
N ASP A 28 13.28 -6.01 1.09
CA ASP A 28 12.98 -7.11 2.00
C ASP A 28 13.08 -6.71 3.49
N LYS A 29 14.05 -5.84 3.84
CA LYS A 29 14.19 -5.29 5.20
C LYS A 29 13.06 -4.36 5.64
N GLN A 30 12.26 -3.82 4.71
CA GLN A 30 11.14 -2.96 5.05
C GLN A 30 9.87 -3.73 5.47
N SER A 31 9.78 -5.04 5.20
CA SER A 31 8.51 -5.79 5.25
C SER A 31 8.07 -6.29 6.63
N LYS A 32 8.96 -6.41 7.63
CA LYS A 32 8.59 -6.98 8.94
C LYS A 32 8.02 -5.93 9.89
N GLY A 33 6.69 -5.97 10.08
CA GLY A 33 5.97 -5.21 11.10
C GLY A 33 5.66 -3.75 10.74
N LYS A 34 5.96 -3.30 9.52
CA LYS A 34 5.64 -1.95 9.04
C LYS A 34 4.33 -1.94 8.25
N PHE A 35 3.55 -0.87 8.41
CA PHE A 35 2.44 -0.57 7.50
C PHE A 35 2.98 -0.41 6.07
N ILE A 36 2.42 -1.19 5.14
CA ILE A 36 2.71 -1.07 3.71
C ILE A 36 1.58 -0.22 3.10
N PRO A 37 1.89 0.93 2.50
CA PRO A 37 0.89 1.78 1.86
C PRO A 37 0.09 1.05 0.80
N SER A 38 -1.12 1.54 0.51
CA SER A 38 -1.84 1.04 -0.65
C SER A 38 -1.07 1.31 -1.92
N THR A 39 -0.73 0.23 -2.63
CA THR A 39 -0.01 0.26 -3.90
C THR A 39 -0.89 -0.20 -5.04
N PHE A 40 -0.68 0.34 -6.23
CA PHE A 40 -1.32 -0.11 -7.46
C PHE A 40 -0.29 -0.48 -8.53
N SER A 41 -0.63 -1.47 -9.33
CA SER A 41 0.17 -1.98 -10.43
C SER A 41 0.15 -1.00 -11.60
N VAL A 42 1.33 -0.64 -12.13
CA VAL A 42 1.45 0.15 -13.36
C VAL A 42 0.91 -0.63 -14.55
N LYS A 43 1.11 -1.95 -14.59
CA LYS A 43 0.53 -2.82 -15.63
C LYS A 43 -1.00 -2.76 -15.64
N LYS A 44 -1.63 -2.89 -14.46
CA LYS A 44 -3.09 -2.76 -14.32
C LYS A 44 -3.57 -1.35 -14.65
N LEU A 45 -2.82 -0.32 -14.26
CA LEU A 45 -3.12 1.06 -14.62
C LEU A 45 -3.19 1.25 -16.14
N CYS A 46 -2.21 0.72 -16.87
CA CYS A 46 -2.19 0.73 -18.34
C CYS A 46 -3.40 0.00 -18.94
N ASN A 47 -3.77 -1.15 -18.38
CA ASN A 47 -4.95 -1.90 -18.84
C ASN A 47 -6.25 -1.11 -18.60
N VAL A 48 -6.42 -0.50 -17.43
CA VAL A 48 -7.61 0.30 -17.08
C VAL A 48 -7.68 1.57 -17.93
N GLY A 49 -6.54 2.20 -18.19
CA GLY A 49 -6.43 3.35 -19.08
C GLY A 49 -6.63 3.01 -20.57
N GLY A 50 -6.79 1.72 -20.93
CA GLY A 50 -6.99 1.29 -22.31
C GLY A 50 -5.72 1.27 -23.17
N HIS A 51 -4.55 1.35 -22.54
CA HIS A 51 -3.24 1.48 -23.21
C HIS A 51 -2.20 0.48 -22.65
N PRO A 52 -2.43 -0.84 -22.78
CA PRO A 52 -1.49 -1.86 -22.30
C PRO A 52 -0.07 -1.70 -22.86
N GLU A 53 0.07 -1.15 -24.06
CA GLU A 53 1.34 -0.90 -24.76
C GLU A 53 2.26 0.11 -24.05
N TYR A 54 1.71 0.98 -23.19
CA TYR A 54 2.50 1.97 -22.45
C TYR A 54 3.28 1.37 -21.29
N PHE A 55 2.92 0.17 -20.82
CA PHE A 55 3.51 -0.45 -19.64
C PHE A 55 5.04 -0.51 -19.68
N ASN A 56 5.61 -1.06 -20.76
CA ASN A 56 7.07 -1.20 -20.89
C ASN A 56 7.77 0.17 -20.93
N GLN A 57 7.14 1.16 -21.58
CA GLN A 57 7.72 2.50 -21.73
C GLN A 57 7.74 3.24 -20.38
N ILE A 58 6.62 3.19 -19.64
CA ILE A 58 6.50 3.76 -18.30
C ILE A 58 7.49 3.08 -17.34
N ARG A 59 7.50 1.75 -17.30
CA ARG A 59 8.41 0.97 -16.45
C ARG A 59 9.87 1.34 -16.70
N ASN A 60 10.29 1.37 -17.96
CA ASN A 60 11.66 1.70 -18.33
C ASN A 60 12.01 3.15 -17.96
N ARG A 61 11.05 4.08 -18.03
CA ARG A 61 11.25 5.46 -17.61
C ARG A 61 11.38 5.58 -16.08
N ILE A 62 10.54 4.88 -15.31
CA ILE A 62 10.65 4.81 -13.84
C ILE A 62 12.01 4.26 -13.42
N PHE A 63 12.50 3.19 -14.06
CA PHE A 63 13.82 2.65 -13.73
C PHE A 63 14.98 3.56 -14.15
N ARG A 64 14.84 4.32 -15.24
CA ARG A 64 15.80 5.37 -15.59
C ARG A 64 15.85 6.44 -14.50
N GLU A 65 14.70 6.86 -13.96
CA GLU A 65 14.66 7.80 -12.83
C GLU A 65 15.28 7.20 -11.56
N LEU A 66 14.97 5.94 -11.23
CA LEU A 66 15.59 5.23 -10.10
C LEU A 66 17.12 5.15 -10.20
N SER A 67 17.65 5.04 -11.42
CA SER A 67 19.09 4.98 -11.66
C SER A 67 19.78 6.33 -11.46
N LYS A 68 19.05 7.44 -11.63
CA LYS A 68 19.53 8.81 -11.40
C LYS A 68 19.36 9.21 -9.93
N ASP A 69 18.20 8.90 -9.37
CA ASP A 69 17.82 9.25 -8.00
C ASP A 69 17.30 8.01 -7.25
N SER A 70 18.09 7.57 -6.28
CA SER A 70 17.76 6.41 -5.46
C SER A 70 16.54 6.60 -4.55
N THR A 71 16.10 7.85 -4.32
CA THR A 71 14.92 8.15 -3.49
C THR A 71 13.61 7.73 -4.16
N VAL A 72 13.59 7.60 -5.50
CA VAL A 72 12.48 6.97 -6.24
C VAL A 72 12.16 5.57 -5.69
N GLY A 73 13.19 4.86 -5.20
CA GLY A 73 13.06 3.54 -4.60
C GLY A 73 12.18 3.50 -3.36
N ASP A 74 11.95 4.62 -2.68
CA ASP A 74 11.08 4.71 -1.51
C ASP A 74 9.59 4.76 -1.88
N TYR A 75 9.29 4.97 -3.17
CA TYR A 75 7.93 5.19 -3.68
C TYR A 75 7.41 4.06 -4.57
N ILE A 76 8.29 3.17 -4.99
CA ILE A 76 8.00 2.04 -5.88
C ILE A 76 8.17 0.72 -5.14
N TYR A 77 7.33 -0.25 -5.46
CA TYR A 77 7.34 -1.59 -4.92
C TYR A 77 7.47 -2.57 -6.08
N LEU A 78 8.29 -3.60 -5.89
CA LEU A 78 8.40 -4.72 -6.83
C LEU A 78 7.83 -5.95 -6.15
N SER A 79 6.86 -6.59 -6.79
CA SER A 79 6.31 -7.83 -6.26
C SER A 79 7.38 -8.92 -6.37
N PRO A 80 7.62 -9.73 -5.32
CA PRO A 80 8.49 -10.90 -5.44
C PRO A 80 7.93 -11.97 -6.40
N GLU A 81 6.63 -11.93 -6.70
CA GLU A 81 5.95 -12.87 -7.59
C GLU A 81 5.90 -12.40 -9.06
N ASP A 82 5.91 -11.08 -9.28
CA ASP A 82 5.97 -10.48 -10.61
C ASP A 82 7.02 -9.35 -10.59
N LEU A 83 8.25 -9.72 -10.95
CA LEU A 83 9.39 -8.81 -11.02
C LEU A 83 9.31 -7.84 -12.20
N GLU A 84 8.41 -8.08 -13.15
CA GLU A 84 8.24 -7.22 -14.31
C GLU A 84 7.38 -6.01 -14.00
N ASP A 85 6.44 -6.14 -13.06
CA ASP A 85 5.52 -5.08 -12.71
C ASP A 85 6.07 -4.14 -11.64
N VAL A 86 5.75 -2.86 -11.80
CA VAL A 86 6.10 -1.81 -10.87
C VAL A 86 4.83 -1.38 -10.18
N TRP A 87 4.87 -1.39 -8.86
CA TRP A 87 3.75 -1.00 -8.03
C TRP A 87 4.03 0.37 -7.42
N LEU A 88 3.10 1.30 -7.54
CA LEU A 88 3.24 2.66 -7.04
C LEU A 88 2.32 2.86 -5.85
N SER A 89 2.84 3.47 -4.78
CA SER A 89 1.97 4.10 -3.78
C SER A 89 1.32 5.35 -4.38
N TRP A 90 0.27 5.89 -3.74
CA TRP A 90 -0.29 7.19 -4.17
C TRP A 90 0.75 8.33 -4.14
N ARG A 91 1.72 8.27 -3.20
CA ARG A 91 2.85 9.21 -3.17
C ARG A 91 3.79 8.99 -4.33
N GLY A 92 4.00 7.74 -4.74
CA GLY A 92 4.80 7.43 -5.92
C GLY A 92 4.16 7.87 -7.21
N ALA A 93 2.83 7.74 -7.30
CA ALA A 93 2.05 8.28 -8.41
C ALA A 93 2.21 9.80 -8.53
N PHE A 94 2.11 10.50 -7.40
CA PHE A 94 2.32 11.94 -7.32
C PHE A 94 3.76 12.36 -7.65
N PHE A 95 4.75 11.63 -7.09
CA PHE A 95 6.16 11.93 -7.32
C PHE A 95 6.60 11.65 -8.76
N LEU A 96 6.02 10.64 -9.39
CA LEU A 96 6.27 10.25 -10.78
C LEU A 96 5.23 10.85 -11.74
N ASP A 97 4.54 11.93 -11.36
CA ASP A 97 3.49 12.56 -12.16
C ASP A 97 4.00 12.95 -13.56
N GLU A 98 5.21 13.52 -13.67
CA GLU A 98 5.82 13.85 -14.98
C GLU A 98 6.11 12.62 -15.86
N VAL A 99 6.33 11.47 -15.24
CA VAL A 99 6.49 10.21 -15.97
C VAL A 99 5.14 9.75 -16.48
N LEU A 100 4.11 9.77 -15.63
CA LEU A 100 2.77 9.28 -15.94
C LEU A 100 1.99 10.20 -16.90
N THR A 101 2.09 11.52 -16.75
CA THR A 101 1.44 12.53 -17.62
C THR A 101 1.99 12.53 -19.04
N GLY A 102 3.14 11.90 -19.27
CA GLY A 102 3.64 11.60 -20.62
C GLY A 102 2.83 10.54 -21.37
N TYR A 103 1.94 9.81 -20.69
CA TYR A 103 1.18 8.68 -21.24
C TYR A 103 -0.32 8.75 -20.93
N PHE A 104 -0.70 9.32 -19.78
CA PHE A 104 -2.09 9.48 -19.36
C PHE A 104 -2.45 10.95 -19.18
N SER A 105 -3.75 11.25 -19.17
CA SER A 105 -4.22 12.60 -18.86
C SER A 105 -4.01 12.92 -17.38
N THR A 106 -3.85 14.21 -17.08
CA THR A 106 -3.69 14.71 -15.71
C THR A 106 -4.89 14.33 -14.84
N GLU A 107 -6.11 14.40 -15.37
CA GLU A 107 -7.34 14.05 -14.66
C GLU A 107 -7.36 12.56 -14.27
N PHE A 108 -6.90 11.68 -15.16
CA PHE A 108 -6.80 10.25 -14.87
C PHE A 108 -5.80 9.97 -13.73
N ILE A 109 -4.66 10.66 -13.74
CA ILE A 109 -3.64 10.49 -12.70
C ILE A 109 -4.15 11.04 -11.36
N GLN A 110 -4.79 12.21 -11.35
CA GLN A 110 -5.41 12.78 -10.15
C GLN A 110 -6.44 11.83 -9.55
N TYR A 111 -7.31 11.26 -10.36
CA TYR A 111 -8.30 10.26 -9.93
C TYR A 111 -7.64 9.04 -9.25
N VAL A 112 -6.56 8.52 -9.85
CA VAL A 112 -5.81 7.38 -9.29
C VAL A 112 -5.12 7.74 -7.97
N VAL A 113 -4.55 8.94 -7.88
CA VAL A 113 -3.92 9.47 -6.65
C VAL A 113 -4.96 9.59 -5.53
N GLU A 114 -6.14 10.14 -5.83
CA GLU A 114 -7.22 10.30 -4.85
C GLU A 114 -7.70 8.95 -4.32
N ILE A 115 -8.00 7.99 -5.20
CA ILE A 115 -8.38 6.64 -4.80
C ILE A 115 -7.27 6.00 -3.95
N GLY A 116 -6.03 6.07 -4.41
CA GLY A 116 -4.90 5.51 -3.68
C GLY A 116 -4.75 6.12 -2.28
N ARG A 117 -4.93 7.43 -2.15
CA ARG A 117 -4.89 8.17 -0.88
C ARG A 117 -6.01 7.76 0.06
N ASP A 118 -7.23 7.60 -0.45
CA ASP A 118 -8.39 7.25 0.36
C ASP A 118 -8.29 5.82 0.89
N ILE A 119 -7.87 4.87 0.04
CA ILE A 119 -7.61 3.48 0.48
C ILE A 119 -6.46 3.45 1.49
N ASP A 120 -5.37 4.20 1.25
CA ASP A 120 -4.25 4.29 2.19
C ASP A 120 -4.67 4.85 3.55
N ARG A 121 -5.51 5.89 3.56
CA ARG A 121 -6.05 6.48 4.79
C ARG A 121 -6.91 5.47 5.56
N SER A 122 -7.78 4.74 4.87
CA SER A 122 -8.62 3.71 5.49
C SER A 122 -7.76 2.59 6.10
N LYS A 123 -6.87 1.99 5.30
CA LYS A 123 -6.01 0.89 5.76
C LYS A 123 -5.07 1.31 6.87
N ARG A 124 -4.59 2.55 6.85
CA ARG A 124 -3.74 3.09 7.91
C ARG A 124 -4.50 3.23 9.22
N ALA A 125 -5.74 3.72 9.17
CA ALA A 125 -6.60 3.77 10.35
C ALA A 125 -6.82 2.36 10.93
N ASP A 126 -7.08 1.37 10.07
CA ASP A 126 -7.23 -0.03 10.50
C ASP A 126 -5.94 -0.60 11.12
N TYR A 127 -4.78 -0.33 10.49
CA TYR A 127 -3.49 -0.76 11.01
C TYR A 127 -3.14 -0.10 12.35
N ASP A 128 -3.34 1.21 12.48
CA ASP A 128 -3.07 1.95 13.71
C ASP A 128 -3.98 1.45 14.83
N LEU A 129 -5.26 1.20 14.53
CA LEU A 129 -6.19 0.58 15.47
C LEU A 129 -5.73 -0.81 15.93
N HIS A 130 -5.39 -1.69 15.00
CA HIS A 130 -4.88 -3.03 15.33
C HIS A 130 -3.60 -2.97 16.16
N LYS A 131 -2.70 -2.04 15.85
CA LYS A 131 -1.46 -1.83 16.59
C LYS A 131 -1.73 -1.37 18.03
N GLU A 132 -2.66 -0.45 18.22
CA GLU A 132 -3.07 0.00 19.56
C GLU A 132 -3.68 -1.16 20.36
N LEU A 133 -4.64 -1.90 19.78
CA LEU A 133 -5.27 -3.05 20.45
C LEU A 133 -4.25 -4.13 20.80
N THR A 134 -3.35 -4.49 19.89
CA THR A 134 -2.29 -5.48 20.14
C THR A 134 -1.26 -4.99 21.17
N GLY A 135 -1.04 -3.68 21.27
CA GLY A 135 -0.14 -3.06 22.24
C GLY A 135 -0.70 -2.95 23.67
N MET A 136 -2.02 -2.95 23.84
CA MET A 136 -2.68 -2.88 25.15
C MET A 136 -2.41 -4.13 25.98
N SER A 137 -2.39 -3.99 27.32
CA SER A 137 -2.35 -5.16 28.21
C SER A 137 -3.71 -5.89 28.22
N THR A 138 -3.75 -7.14 28.67
CA THR A 138 -5.01 -7.90 28.78
C THR A 138 -6.02 -7.24 29.72
N SER A 139 -5.59 -6.56 30.78
CA SER A 139 -6.49 -5.82 31.67
C SER A 139 -7.07 -4.60 30.96
N ASP A 140 -6.22 -3.82 30.27
CA ASP A 140 -6.67 -2.60 29.59
C ASP A 140 -7.64 -2.92 28.44
N LEU A 141 -7.41 -4.04 27.74
CA LEU A 141 -8.30 -4.49 26.67
C LEU A 141 -9.69 -4.88 27.21
N LYS A 142 -9.74 -5.53 28.38
CA LYS A 142 -11.01 -5.85 29.07
C LYS A 142 -11.73 -4.59 29.54
N ASP A 143 -11.00 -3.65 30.12
CA ASP A 143 -11.57 -2.37 30.56
C ASP A 143 -12.10 -1.55 29.38
N PHE A 144 -11.37 -1.54 28.26
CA PHE A 144 -11.80 -0.93 27.00
C PHE A 144 -13.12 -1.53 26.48
N ILE A 145 -13.26 -2.87 26.46
CA ILE A 145 -14.49 -3.55 26.03
C ILE A 145 -15.66 -3.27 26.98
N ASN A 146 -15.41 -3.29 28.29
CA ASN A 146 -16.44 -3.12 29.32
C ASN A 146 -16.96 -1.68 29.39
N ARG A 147 -16.09 -0.70 29.18
CA ARG A 147 -16.42 0.73 29.26
C ARG A 147 -16.55 1.39 27.90
N PHE A 148 -16.67 0.59 26.85
CA PHE A 148 -16.68 1.04 25.46
C PHE A 148 -17.72 2.14 25.19
N ASP A 149 -18.92 2.00 25.76
CA ASP A 149 -20.03 2.96 25.60
C ASP A 149 -19.76 4.31 26.29
N GLU A 150 -18.87 4.34 27.30
CA GLU A 150 -18.44 5.58 27.98
C GLU A 150 -17.43 6.37 27.16
N TYR A 151 -16.64 5.72 26.30
CA TYR A 151 -15.63 6.36 25.47
C TYR A 151 -16.18 7.00 24.19
N LEU A 152 -17.36 6.56 23.72
CA LEU A 152 -18.00 7.08 22.51
C LEU A 152 -19.47 7.50 22.73
N PRO A 153 -19.74 8.43 23.66
CA PRO A 153 -21.09 8.91 23.91
C PRO A 153 -21.61 9.63 22.66
N GLY A 154 -22.74 9.18 22.13
CA GLY A 154 -23.47 9.89 21.07
C GLY A 154 -23.06 9.61 19.61
N SER A 155 -22.19 8.64 19.30
CA SER A 155 -21.99 8.23 17.90
C SER A 155 -23.28 7.61 17.33
N LYS A 156 -23.73 8.07 16.15
CA LYS A 156 -24.97 7.65 15.45
C LYS A 156 -24.83 6.34 14.65
N THR A 157 -23.66 5.70 14.71
CA THR A 157 -23.33 4.51 13.92
C THR A 157 -23.11 3.32 14.83
N ASP A 158 -24.21 2.71 15.28
CA ASP A 158 -24.23 1.54 16.16
C ASP A 158 -23.43 0.36 15.59
N LYS A 159 -23.43 0.20 14.27
CA LYS A 159 -22.65 -0.83 13.58
C LYS A 159 -21.14 -0.66 13.73
N ALA A 160 -20.62 0.55 13.52
CA ALA A 160 -19.17 0.81 13.64
C ALA A 160 -18.68 0.66 15.10
N LYS A 161 -19.54 0.99 16.06
CA LYS A 161 -19.28 0.73 17.49
C LYS A 161 -19.20 -0.77 17.78
N GLN A 162 -20.14 -1.54 17.24
CA GLN A 162 -20.17 -2.98 17.41
C GLN A 162 -18.97 -3.66 16.75
N ASP A 163 -18.63 -3.29 15.51
CA ASP A 163 -17.47 -3.83 14.78
C ASP A 163 -16.16 -3.59 15.56
N LEU A 164 -15.97 -2.41 16.15
CA LEU A 164 -14.79 -2.07 16.95
C LEU A 164 -14.71 -2.88 18.26
N LYS A 165 -15.85 -3.11 18.92
CA LYS A 165 -15.94 -3.94 20.12
C LYS A 165 -15.66 -5.42 19.81
N GLU A 166 -16.19 -5.93 18.70
CA GLU A 166 -15.92 -7.29 18.21
C GLU A 166 -14.45 -7.48 17.86
N LEU A 167 -13.79 -6.48 17.27
CA LEU A 167 -12.36 -6.50 16.97
C LEU A 167 -11.51 -6.61 18.25
N ALA A 168 -11.84 -5.80 19.27
CA ALA A 168 -11.16 -5.86 20.56
C ALA A 168 -11.41 -7.19 21.29
N GLN A 169 -12.63 -7.73 21.23
CA GLN A 169 -12.95 -9.04 21.80
C GLN A 169 -12.18 -10.17 21.10
N THR A 170 -12.08 -10.12 19.77
CA THR A 170 -11.32 -11.11 18.97
C THR A 170 -9.84 -11.13 19.37
N GLU A 171 -9.24 -9.96 19.61
CA GLU A 171 -7.87 -9.85 20.11
C GLU A 171 -7.75 -10.43 21.54
N LEU A 172 -8.73 -10.18 22.42
CA LEU A 172 -8.75 -10.76 23.76
C LEU A 172 -8.82 -12.28 23.73
N ASP A 173 -9.71 -12.81 22.89
CA ASP A 173 -9.93 -14.25 22.72
C ASP A 173 -8.68 -14.90 22.14
N GLY A 174 -8.06 -14.30 21.11
CA GLY A 174 -6.81 -14.78 20.53
C GLY A 174 -5.68 -14.93 21.56
N ARG A 175 -5.60 -14.02 22.53
CA ARG A 175 -4.67 -14.11 23.67
C ARG A 175 -5.04 -15.23 24.63
N GLY A 176 -6.32 -15.44 24.89
CA GLY A 176 -6.84 -16.56 25.67
C GLY A 176 -6.47 -17.91 25.06
N TRP A 177 -6.65 -18.05 23.75
CA TRP A 177 -6.25 -19.25 22.98
C TRP A 177 -4.74 -19.49 23.03
N LEU A 178 -3.92 -18.46 22.81
CA LEU A 178 -2.46 -18.54 22.93
C LEU A 178 -2.01 -18.92 24.35
N HIS A 179 -2.72 -18.45 25.38
CA HIS A 179 -2.46 -18.80 26.77
C HIS A 179 -2.84 -20.25 27.09
N CYS A 180 -3.97 -20.76 26.59
CA CYS A 180 -4.36 -22.17 26.71
C CYS A 180 -3.38 -23.10 25.98
N LEU A 181 -2.95 -22.74 24.77
CA LEU A 181 -1.94 -23.48 24.00
C LEU A 181 -0.58 -23.52 24.71
N LYS A 182 -0.12 -22.39 25.26
CA LYS A 182 1.13 -22.34 26.05
C LYS A 182 1.07 -23.14 27.35
N ARG A 183 -0.12 -23.39 27.90
CA ARG A 183 -0.34 -24.20 29.10
C ARG A 183 -0.73 -25.65 28.82
N GLY A 184 -0.79 -26.07 27.55
CA GLY A 184 -1.17 -27.44 27.17
C GLY A 184 -2.61 -27.80 27.53
N ILE A 185 -3.50 -26.80 27.65
CA ILE A 185 -4.92 -27.03 27.92
C ILE A 185 -5.61 -27.26 26.57
N HIS A 186 -6.04 -28.50 26.33
CA HIS A 186 -6.88 -28.85 25.18
C HIS A 186 -8.32 -28.43 25.46
N ILE A 187 -8.89 -27.59 24.59
CA ILE A 187 -10.30 -27.18 24.59
C ILE A 187 -11.10 -28.22 23.80
#